data_AF-A0A2S3VFW6-F1
#
_entry.id   AF-A0A2S3VFW6-F1
#
_cell.length_a   1.000
_cell.length_b   1.000
_cell.length_c   1.000
_cell.angle_alpha   90.00
_cell.angle_beta   90.00
_cell.angle_gamma   90.00
#
_symmetry.space_group_name_H-M   'P 1'
#
loop_
_entity.id
_entity.type
_entity.pdbx_description
1 polymer ?
#
loop_
_entity_poly.entity_id
_entity_poly.type
_entity_poly.pdbx_seq_one_letter_code
_entity_poly.pdbx_strand_id
1 'polypeptide(L)'
;MSKVIAASQPSRLSVFWHKWRFHLNVLLLLIPLGFMPKYFADEALMRGDSGLGEREIGEVQVGPWSLRLAELRNAAPTLDGPAGYMKGFNAALCDTCIAQVKATYLRIGKPRSLRAAGVIFFGAPYRMGASLPVPEKTTADAELWITMEGWDGTMHQAFIPLRQASPATIAWLNKQGGKP
;
A
#
# COMPACT_ATOMS: atom_id res chain seq x y z
N MET A 1 -30.44 -25.35 67.98
CA MET A 1 -30.98 -24.19 67.24
C MET A 1 -30.30 -24.13 65.88
N SER A 2 -30.98 -24.54 64.81
CA SER A 2 -30.40 -24.56 63.47
C SER A 2 -30.66 -23.22 62.78
N LYS A 3 -29.58 -22.49 62.47
CA LYS A 3 -29.62 -21.20 61.79
C LYS A 3 -29.85 -21.46 60.30
N VAL A 4 -31.07 -21.22 59.81
CA VAL A 4 -31.39 -21.30 58.39
C VAL A 4 -30.71 -20.11 57.70
N ILE A 5 -29.69 -20.40 56.87
CA ILE A 5 -29.04 -19.41 56.02
C ILE A 5 -30.00 -19.13 54.86
N ALA A 6 -30.65 -17.97 54.86
CA ALA A 6 -31.46 -17.54 53.71
C ALA A 6 -30.53 -17.35 52.50
N ALA A 7 -30.82 -18.04 51.40
CA ALA A 7 -30.05 -17.90 50.18
C ALA A 7 -30.13 -16.46 49.64
N SER A 8 -28.98 -15.89 49.30
CA SER A 8 -28.90 -14.55 48.70
C SER A 8 -29.63 -14.55 47.35
N GLN A 9 -30.58 -13.62 47.17
CA GLN A 9 -31.31 -13.49 45.90
C GLN A 9 -30.38 -12.96 44.80
N PRO A 10 -30.37 -13.59 43.62
CA PRO A 10 -29.51 -13.16 42.52
C PRO A 10 -29.91 -11.77 42.03
N SER A 11 -28.90 -10.93 41.75
CA SER A 11 -29.13 -9.58 41.22
C SER A 11 -29.72 -9.62 39.81
N ARG A 12 -30.52 -8.60 39.45
CA ARG A 12 -31.11 -8.48 38.10
C ARG A 12 -30.05 -8.48 36.99
N LEU A 13 -28.88 -7.91 37.27
CA LEU A 13 -27.72 -7.91 36.38
C LEU A 13 -27.18 -9.34 36.17
N SER A 14 -27.11 -10.16 37.22
CA SER A 14 -26.65 -11.55 37.08
C SER A 14 -27.61 -12.37 36.21
N VAL A 15 -28.93 -12.21 36.40
CA VAL A 15 -29.93 -12.93 35.59
C VAL A 15 -29.87 -12.48 34.13
N PHE A 16 -29.74 -11.18 33.88
CA PHE A 16 -29.56 -10.62 32.54
C PHE A 16 -28.28 -11.16 31.87
N TRP A 17 -27.15 -11.17 32.58
CA TRP A 17 -25.89 -11.70 32.09
C TRP A 17 -25.98 -13.19 31.72
N HIS A 18 -26.52 -14.03 32.60
CA HIS A 18 -26.65 -15.46 32.32
C HIS A 18 -27.59 -15.76 31.15
N LYS A 19 -28.60 -14.91 30.93
CA LYS A 19 -29.51 -14.98 29.79
C LYS A 19 -28.82 -14.57 28.48
N TRP A 20 -28.04 -13.50 28.48
CA TRP A 20 -27.48 -12.92 27.26
C TRP A 20 -26.07 -13.40 26.89
N ARG A 21 -25.29 -13.95 27.83
CA ARG A 21 -23.91 -14.40 27.55
C ARG A 21 -23.84 -15.41 26.41
N PHE A 22 -24.82 -16.30 26.27
CA PHE A 22 -24.86 -17.27 25.17
C PHE A 22 -25.05 -16.57 23.82
N HIS A 23 -25.97 -15.60 23.73
CA HIS A 23 -26.19 -14.84 22.51
C HIS A 23 -25.00 -13.93 22.15
N LEU A 24 -24.28 -13.40 23.15
CA LEU A 24 -23.05 -12.65 22.91
C LEU A 24 -21.93 -13.50 22.28
N ASN A 25 -21.94 -14.84 22.45
CA ASN A 25 -20.97 -15.71 21.76
C ASN A 25 -21.16 -15.71 20.24
N VAL A 26 -22.35 -15.38 19.73
CA VAL A 26 -22.58 -15.26 18.28
C VAL A 26 -21.68 -14.17 17.67
N LEU A 27 -21.30 -13.15 18.43
CA LEU A 27 -20.36 -12.12 17.99
C LEU A 27 -18.97 -12.69 17.65
N LEU A 28 -18.56 -13.81 18.27
CA LEU A 28 -17.29 -14.46 17.94
C LEU A 28 -17.26 -15.01 16.51
N LEU A 29 -18.43 -15.31 15.94
CA LEU A 29 -18.56 -15.71 14.54
C LEU A 29 -18.79 -14.49 13.63
N LEU A 30 -19.69 -13.59 14.04
CA LEU A 30 -20.07 -12.43 13.22
C LEU A 30 -18.93 -11.43 13.02
N ILE A 31 -18.05 -11.25 14.01
CA ILE A 31 -16.94 -10.30 13.91
C ILE A 31 -15.97 -10.73 12.78
N PRO A 32 -15.37 -11.94 12.78
CA PRO A 32 -14.52 -12.38 11.66
C PRO A 32 -15.25 -12.35 10.32
N LEU A 33 -16.51 -12.82 10.27
CA LEU A 33 -17.33 -12.82 9.05
C LEU A 33 -17.51 -11.39 8.49
N GLY A 34 -17.69 -10.39 9.35
CA GLY A 34 -17.79 -8.99 8.93
C GLY A 34 -16.49 -8.43 8.33
N PHE A 35 -15.33 -8.93 8.75
CA PHE A 35 -14.03 -8.51 8.22
C PHE A 35 -13.54 -9.31 7.00
N MET A 36 -14.13 -10.49 6.74
CA MET A 36 -13.73 -11.36 5.62
C MET A 36 -13.69 -10.64 4.26
N PRO A 37 -14.68 -9.84 3.84
CA PRO A 37 -14.64 -9.18 2.53
C PRO A 37 -13.40 -8.30 2.35
N LYS A 38 -13.05 -7.50 3.37
CA LYS A 38 -11.85 -6.66 3.33
C LYS A 38 -10.58 -7.50 3.31
N TYR A 39 -10.52 -8.54 4.15
CA TYR A 39 -9.38 -9.45 4.19
C TYR A 39 -9.10 -10.07 2.82
N PHE A 40 -10.12 -10.65 2.16
CA PHE A 40 -9.93 -11.25 0.84
C PHE A 40 -9.60 -10.24 -0.26
N ALA A 41 -10.16 -9.02 -0.19
CA ALA A 41 -9.80 -7.96 -1.13
C ALA A 41 -8.33 -7.55 -0.97
N ASP A 42 -7.84 -7.44 0.28
CA ASP A 42 -6.45 -7.14 0.58
C ASP A 42 -5.52 -8.28 0.12
N GLU A 43 -5.88 -9.54 0.37
CA GLU A 43 -5.10 -10.71 -0.10
C GLU A 43 -5.06 -10.78 -1.64
N ALA A 44 -6.19 -10.59 -2.32
CA ALA A 44 -6.26 -10.57 -3.79
C ALA A 44 -5.37 -9.47 -4.37
N LEU A 45 -5.39 -8.27 -3.78
CA LEU A 45 -4.52 -7.17 -4.17
C LEU A 45 -3.03 -7.52 -3.97
N MET A 46 -2.68 -8.11 -2.83
CA MET A 46 -1.29 -8.44 -2.49
C MET A 46 -0.73 -9.60 -3.33
N ARG A 47 -1.55 -10.58 -3.69
CA ARG A 47 -1.18 -11.66 -4.64
C ARG A 47 -1.12 -11.17 -6.08
N GLY A 48 -1.86 -10.12 -6.42
CA GLY A 48 -1.97 -9.60 -7.78
C GLY A 48 -3.14 -10.16 -8.57
N ASP A 49 -4.05 -10.88 -7.92
CA ASP A 49 -5.29 -11.40 -8.53
C ASP A 49 -6.20 -10.25 -9.00
N SER A 50 -6.08 -9.08 -8.35
CA SER A 50 -6.78 -7.84 -8.71
C SER A 50 -5.99 -6.95 -9.68
N GLY A 51 -4.92 -7.47 -10.30
CA GLY A 51 -4.03 -6.72 -11.19
C GLY A 51 -2.82 -6.10 -10.47
N LEU A 52 -2.25 -5.04 -11.05
CA LEU A 52 -1.02 -4.43 -10.50
C LEU A 52 -1.29 -3.59 -9.24
N GLY A 53 -2.47 -2.99 -9.09
CA GLY A 53 -2.79 -2.16 -7.94
C GLY A 53 -4.22 -1.65 -7.98
N GLU A 54 -4.66 -0.96 -6.93
CA GLU A 54 -5.99 -0.34 -6.88
C GLU A 54 -6.15 0.79 -7.92
N ARG A 55 -5.05 1.36 -8.41
CA ARG A 55 -5.06 2.37 -9.47
C ARG A 55 -3.96 2.10 -10.49
N GLU A 56 -4.37 1.76 -11.71
CA GLU A 56 -3.45 1.71 -12.84
C GLU A 56 -3.15 3.11 -13.38
N ILE A 57 -1.87 3.38 -13.61
CA ILE A 57 -1.38 4.61 -14.21
C ILE A 57 -1.28 4.45 -15.73
N GLY A 58 -0.99 3.22 -16.16
CA GLY A 58 -0.85 2.83 -17.56
C GLY A 58 0.58 2.47 -17.93
N GLU A 59 0.84 2.39 -19.23
CA GLU A 59 2.16 2.15 -19.78
C GLU A 59 3.00 3.43 -19.78
N VAL A 60 4.25 3.30 -19.35
CA VAL A 60 5.25 4.37 -19.32
C VAL A 60 6.43 3.94 -20.18
N GLN A 61 6.68 4.69 -21.25
CA GLN A 61 7.84 4.51 -22.11
C GLN A 61 9.09 5.08 -21.43
N VAL A 62 10.16 4.28 -21.36
CA VAL A 62 11.45 4.61 -20.75
C VAL A 62 12.56 4.29 -21.75
N GLY A 63 12.80 5.21 -22.68
CA GLY A 63 13.71 4.97 -23.80
C GLY A 63 13.20 3.85 -24.71
N PRO A 64 13.98 2.80 -25.00
CA PRO A 64 13.55 1.66 -25.82
C PRO A 64 12.65 0.67 -25.05
N TRP A 65 12.54 0.80 -23.73
CA TRP A 65 11.75 -0.09 -22.88
C TRP A 65 10.44 0.55 -22.45
N SER A 66 9.49 -0.25 -22.02
CA SER A 66 8.29 0.22 -21.35
C SER A 66 7.95 -0.64 -20.14
N LEU A 67 7.18 -0.05 -19.23
CA LEU A 67 6.56 -0.77 -18.13
C LEU A 67 5.13 -0.28 -17.91
N ARG A 68 4.26 -1.15 -17.41
CA ARG A 68 2.98 -0.76 -16.82
C ARG A 68 3.21 -0.41 -15.36
N LEU A 69 2.72 0.74 -14.92
CA LEU A 69 2.83 1.19 -13.53
C LEU A 69 1.46 1.26 -12.88
N ALA A 70 1.39 0.92 -11.60
CA ALA A 70 0.21 1.08 -10.77
C ALA A 70 0.57 1.53 -9.36
N GLU A 71 -0.30 2.34 -8.78
CA GLU A 71 -0.32 2.63 -7.36
C GLU A 71 -0.94 1.43 -6.64
N LEU A 72 -0.23 0.85 -5.66
CA LEU A 72 -0.70 -0.37 -4.98
C LEU A 72 -2.03 -0.13 -4.28
N ARG A 73 -2.12 0.95 -3.49
CA ARG A 73 -3.34 1.37 -2.79
C ARG A 73 -3.67 2.81 -3.12
N ASN A 74 -4.91 3.11 -3.51
CA ASN A 74 -5.41 4.45 -3.76
C ASN A 74 -5.78 5.16 -2.44
N ALA A 75 -4.76 5.35 -1.60
CA ALA A 75 -4.88 5.88 -0.24
C ALA A 75 -3.68 6.80 0.11
N ALA A 76 -3.70 7.46 1.25
CA ALA A 76 -2.54 8.23 1.71
C ALA A 76 -1.29 7.33 1.90
N PRO A 77 -0.07 7.87 1.82
CA PRO A 77 1.14 7.19 2.29
C PRO A 77 0.98 6.72 3.73
N THR A 78 1.54 5.55 4.03
CA THR A 78 1.49 4.95 5.37
C THR A 78 2.77 5.26 6.13
N LEU A 79 2.67 5.59 7.42
CA LEU A 79 3.83 5.79 8.28
C LEU A 79 4.49 4.44 8.59
N ASP A 80 5.72 4.25 8.13
CA ASP A 80 6.52 3.03 8.31
C ASP A 80 7.61 3.24 9.37
N GLY A 81 7.16 3.62 10.57
CA GLY A 81 8.03 3.88 11.72
C GLY A 81 9.14 4.91 11.41
N PRO A 82 10.41 4.64 11.77
CA PRO A 82 11.53 5.55 11.50
C PRO A 82 11.84 5.79 10.02
N ALA A 83 11.36 4.93 9.10
CA ALA A 83 11.57 5.12 7.66
C ALA A 83 10.70 6.26 7.09
N GLY A 84 9.73 6.76 7.86
CA GLY A 84 8.84 7.84 7.46
C GLY A 84 7.65 7.35 6.65
N TYR A 85 7.06 8.24 5.86
CA TYR A 85 5.88 7.91 5.05
C TYR A 85 6.28 7.19 3.76
N MET A 86 5.65 6.05 3.51
CA MET A 86 5.93 5.19 2.38
C MET A 86 4.71 5.03 1.49
N LYS A 87 4.96 4.87 0.19
CA LYS A 87 3.93 4.68 -0.83
C LYS A 87 4.26 3.49 -1.71
N GLY A 88 3.36 2.51 -1.75
CA GLY A 88 3.52 1.32 -2.58
C GLY A 88 3.19 1.56 -4.05
N PHE A 89 4.09 1.15 -4.95
CA PHE A 89 3.85 1.05 -6.38
C PHE A 89 4.20 -0.35 -6.86
N ASN A 90 3.48 -0.83 -7.87
CA ASN A 90 3.82 -2.04 -8.59
C ASN A 90 4.07 -1.72 -10.06
N ALA A 91 4.93 -2.51 -10.70
CA ALA A 91 5.25 -2.39 -12.10
C ALA A 91 5.33 -3.75 -12.79
N ALA A 92 4.99 -3.79 -14.07
CA ALA A 92 5.25 -4.93 -14.95
C ALA A 92 6.05 -4.46 -16.15
N LEU A 93 7.18 -5.11 -16.44
CA LEU A 93 7.97 -4.84 -17.64
C LEU A 93 7.24 -5.33 -18.88
N CYS A 94 7.49 -4.69 -20.03
CA CYS A 94 7.11 -5.25 -21.31
C CYS A 94 7.78 -6.61 -21.55
N ASP A 95 7.16 -7.53 -22.29
CA ASP A 95 7.66 -8.90 -22.44
C ASP A 95 9.10 -8.97 -22.98
N THR A 96 9.44 -8.12 -23.96
CA THR A 96 10.79 -8.06 -24.54
C THR A 96 11.80 -7.37 -23.62
N CYS A 97 11.33 -6.49 -22.73
CA CYS A 97 12.15 -5.75 -21.78
C CYS A 97 12.73 -6.66 -20.70
N ILE A 98 12.05 -7.75 -20.35
CA ILE A 98 12.42 -8.65 -19.23
C ILE A 98 13.84 -9.21 -19.38
N ALA A 99 14.24 -9.57 -20.61
CA ALA A 99 15.57 -10.09 -20.88
C ALA A 99 16.67 -9.00 -20.95
N GLN A 100 16.28 -7.73 -21.12
CA GLN A 100 17.19 -6.62 -21.39
C GLN A 100 17.45 -5.78 -20.14
N VAL A 101 16.43 -5.63 -19.30
CA VAL A 101 16.45 -4.77 -18.11
C VAL A 101 17.05 -5.54 -16.95
N LYS A 102 18.10 -4.97 -16.37
CA LYS A 102 18.77 -5.46 -15.16
C LYS A 102 18.05 -4.96 -13.91
N ALA A 103 17.67 -3.68 -13.87
CA ALA A 103 17.04 -3.08 -12.71
C ALA A 103 16.13 -1.91 -13.10
N THR A 104 15.04 -1.74 -12.34
CA THR A 104 14.13 -0.59 -12.47
C THR A 104 14.05 0.12 -11.12
N TYR A 105 14.18 1.44 -11.15
CA TYR A 105 14.19 2.30 -9.97
C TYR A 105 13.08 3.33 -10.04
N LEU A 106 12.60 3.74 -8.86
CA LEU A 106 11.54 4.71 -8.67
C LEU A 106 11.95 5.78 -7.67
N ARG A 107 11.68 7.05 -8.00
CA ARG A 107 12.02 8.20 -7.15
C ARG A 107 11.05 9.35 -7.31
N ILE A 108 10.78 10.08 -6.22
CA ILE A 108 10.19 11.43 -6.30
C ILE A 108 11.29 12.44 -6.59
N GLY A 109 11.17 13.15 -7.71
CA GLY A 109 12.12 14.13 -8.21
C GLY A 109 13.28 13.51 -9.02
N LYS A 110 13.85 14.32 -9.92
CA LYS A 110 14.86 13.87 -10.89
C LYS A 110 16.11 13.30 -10.20
N PRO A 111 16.52 12.06 -10.51
CA PRO A 111 17.75 11.50 -9.97
C PRO A 111 18.97 12.12 -10.65
N ARG A 112 20.00 12.45 -9.85
CA ARG A 112 21.25 13.05 -10.34
C ARG A 112 22.28 12.02 -10.82
N SER A 113 22.08 10.75 -10.48
CA SER A 113 22.93 9.61 -10.85
C SER A 113 22.20 8.30 -10.56
N LEU A 114 22.72 7.18 -11.07
CA LEU A 114 22.17 5.85 -10.80
C LEU A 114 22.16 5.51 -9.30
N ARG A 115 23.21 5.87 -8.55
CA ARG A 115 23.26 5.69 -7.09
C ARG A 115 22.15 6.45 -6.37
N ALA A 116 21.61 7.51 -6.98
CA ALA A 116 20.53 8.31 -6.46
C ALA A 116 19.18 8.04 -7.17
N ALA A 117 19.06 6.94 -7.94
CA ALA A 117 17.87 6.61 -8.73
C ALA A 117 16.63 6.26 -7.88
N GLY A 118 16.77 6.15 -6.56
CA GLY A 118 15.69 5.94 -5.61
C GLY A 118 15.59 4.49 -5.17
N VAL A 119 14.36 4.04 -4.93
CA VAL A 119 14.09 2.66 -4.52
C VAL A 119 14.07 1.74 -5.73
N ILE A 120 14.53 0.51 -5.55
CA ILE A 120 14.53 -0.51 -6.61
C ILE A 120 13.21 -1.29 -6.55
N PHE A 121 12.65 -1.60 -7.71
CA PHE A 121 11.59 -2.58 -7.84
C PHE A 121 12.12 -3.99 -7.59
N PHE A 122 11.41 -4.79 -6.80
CA PHE A 122 11.77 -6.17 -6.48
C PHE A 122 10.63 -7.14 -6.80
N GLY A 123 10.96 -8.40 -7.06
CA GLY A 123 10.00 -9.46 -7.36
C GLY A 123 10.07 -9.93 -8.82
N ALA A 124 9.02 -10.61 -9.27
CA ALA A 124 8.94 -11.12 -10.63
C ALA A 124 8.77 -9.95 -11.63
N PRO A 125 9.37 -10.01 -12.83
CA PRO A 125 9.34 -8.91 -13.81
C PRO A 125 7.92 -8.57 -14.32
N TYR A 126 6.98 -9.50 -14.18
CA TYR A 126 5.56 -9.33 -14.50
C TYR A 126 4.77 -8.59 -13.41
N ARG A 127 5.33 -8.49 -12.19
CA ARG A 127 4.73 -7.78 -11.04
C ARG A 127 5.79 -7.55 -9.98
N MET A 128 6.56 -6.49 -10.17
CA MET A 128 7.54 -6.02 -9.20
C MET A 128 6.89 -4.99 -8.28
N GLY A 129 7.31 -4.95 -7.01
CA GLY A 129 6.86 -3.95 -6.04
C GLY A 129 7.98 -3.00 -5.62
N ALA A 130 7.62 -1.78 -5.25
CA ALA A 130 8.52 -0.80 -4.64
C ALA A 130 7.79 -0.03 -3.53
N SER A 131 8.47 0.16 -2.40
CA SER A 131 8.00 1.01 -1.30
C SER A 131 8.74 2.35 -1.38
N LEU A 132 8.08 3.37 -1.91
CA LEU A 132 8.65 4.68 -2.22
C LEU A 132 8.53 5.63 -1.02
N PRO A 133 9.65 6.15 -0.48
CA PRO A 133 9.60 7.22 0.51
C PRO A 133 8.95 8.48 -0.05
N VAL A 134 8.04 9.08 0.73
CA VAL A 134 7.37 10.33 0.41
C VAL A 134 7.81 11.40 1.41
N PRO A 135 8.79 12.26 1.03
CA PRO A 135 9.16 13.40 1.86
C PRO A 135 7.98 14.32 2.13
N GLU A 136 7.79 14.77 3.36
CA GLU A 136 6.69 15.68 3.72
C GLU A 136 6.75 17.03 2.98
N LYS A 137 7.96 17.44 2.58
CA LYS A 137 8.22 18.66 1.80
C LYS A 137 8.03 18.48 0.29
N THR A 138 7.55 17.32 -0.16
CA THR A 138 7.25 17.09 -1.57
C THR A 138 6.16 18.06 -2.03
N THR A 139 6.44 18.78 -3.11
CA THR A 139 5.53 19.77 -3.69
C THR A 139 4.48 19.10 -4.58
N ALA A 140 3.37 19.80 -4.85
CA ALA A 140 2.26 19.25 -5.60
C ALA A 140 2.50 19.12 -7.12
N ASP A 141 3.57 19.73 -7.61
CA ASP A 141 4.10 19.65 -8.98
C ASP A 141 5.27 18.64 -9.09
N ALA A 142 5.59 17.93 -8.01
CA ALA A 142 6.64 16.93 -8.03
C ALA A 142 6.39 15.84 -9.08
N GLU A 143 7.47 15.29 -9.59
CA GLU A 143 7.47 14.25 -10.61
C GLU A 143 7.88 12.91 -10.00
N LEU A 144 7.27 11.83 -10.48
CA LEU A 144 7.70 10.47 -10.22
C LEU A 144 8.61 10.02 -11.36
N TRP A 145 9.88 9.83 -11.05
CA TRP A 145 10.92 9.42 -11.98
C TRP A 145 11.12 7.91 -11.95
N ILE A 146 11.21 7.34 -13.15
CA ILE A 146 11.49 5.94 -13.41
C ILE A 146 12.84 5.88 -14.09
N THR A 147 13.76 5.07 -13.58
CA THR A 147 15.06 4.82 -14.20
C THR A 147 15.20 3.34 -14.48
N MET A 148 15.56 2.97 -15.69
CA MET A 148 15.81 1.59 -16.08
C MET A 148 17.26 1.43 -16.50
N GLU A 149 17.93 0.41 -15.97
CA GLU A 149 19.30 0.01 -16.29
C GLU A 149 19.26 -1.31 -17.07
N GLY A 150 19.93 -1.35 -18.22
CA GLY A 150 20.08 -2.55 -19.04
C GLY A 150 21.25 -3.42 -18.59
N TRP A 151 21.22 -4.70 -18.96
CA TRP A 151 22.37 -5.61 -18.79
C TRP A 151 23.59 -5.18 -19.60
N ASP A 152 23.38 -4.41 -20.67
CA ASP A 152 24.41 -3.80 -21.50
C ASP A 152 25.01 -2.50 -20.89
N GLY A 153 24.51 -2.07 -19.73
CA GLY A 153 24.93 -0.85 -19.04
C GLY A 153 24.28 0.44 -19.54
N THR A 154 23.36 0.37 -20.52
CA THR A 154 22.58 1.53 -20.94
C THR A 154 21.59 1.94 -19.84
N MET A 155 21.28 3.24 -19.79
CA MET A 155 20.32 3.78 -18.82
C MET A 155 19.32 4.70 -19.52
N HIS A 156 18.05 4.49 -19.22
CA HIS A 156 16.96 5.32 -19.71
C HIS A 156 16.10 5.82 -18.55
N GLN A 157 15.56 7.02 -18.70
CA GLN A 157 14.74 7.68 -17.69
C GLN A 157 13.46 8.21 -18.30
N ALA A 158 12.39 8.16 -17.54
CA ALA A 158 11.14 8.82 -17.81
C ALA A 158 10.58 9.41 -16.53
N PHE A 159 9.61 10.29 -16.67
CA PHE A 159 8.88 10.83 -15.52
C PHE A 159 7.40 10.92 -15.83
N ILE A 160 6.60 10.88 -14.77
CA ILE A 160 5.18 11.20 -14.80
C ILE A 160 4.87 12.16 -13.66
N PRO A 161 3.93 13.11 -13.80
CA PRO A 161 3.52 13.96 -12.70
C PRO A 161 3.04 13.13 -11.50
N LEU A 162 3.51 13.42 -10.29
CA LEU A 162 3.09 12.70 -9.07
C LEU A 162 1.57 12.82 -8.86
N ARG A 163 0.97 13.94 -9.27
CA ARG A 163 -0.48 14.15 -9.28
C ARG A 163 -1.22 13.14 -10.16
N GLN A 164 -0.64 12.71 -11.27
CA GLN A 164 -1.21 11.66 -12.12
C GLN A 164 -1.00 10.29 -11.50
N ALA A 165 0.20 10.04 -10.99
CA ALA A 165 0.61 8.75 -10.43
C ALA A 165 -0.13 8.40 -9.13
N SER A 166 -0.29 9.37 -8.23
CA SER A 166 -0.94 9.20 -6.92
C SER A 166 -1.66 10.48 -6.48
N PRO A 167 -2.91 10.68 -6.92
CA PRO A 167 -3.75 11.79 -6.45
C PRO A 167 -3.95 11.77 -4.93
N ALA A 168 -4.04 10.59 -4.32
CA ALA A 168 -4.22 10.42 -2.89
C ALA A 168 -2.99 10.90 -2.09
N THR A 169 -1.77 10.68 -2.61
CA THR A 169 -0.55 11.24 -2.01
C THR A 169 -0.54 12.76 -2.09
N ILE A 170 -0.94 13.37 -3.22
CA ILE A 170 -1.04 14.83 -3.32
C ILE A 170 -2.07 15.39 -2.34
N ALA A 171 -3.25 14.76 -2.23
CA ALA A 171 -4.27 15.17 -1.28
C ALA A 171 -3.77 15.09 0.17
N TRP A 172 -2.96 14.08 0.50
CA TRP A 172 -2.33 13.96 1.81
C TRP A 172 -1.24 15.02 2.04
N LEU A 173 -0.36 15.27 1.07
CA LEU A 173 0.68 16.32 1.15
C LEU A 173 0.07 17.71 1.37
N ASN A 174 -1.00 18.04 0.65
CA ASN A 174 -1.72 19.31 0.82
C ASN A 174 -2.34 19.47 2.22
N LYS A 175 -2.70 18.35 2.89
CA LYS A 175 -3.18 18.38 4.28
C LYS A 175 -2.04 18.49 5.29
N GLN A 176 -0.87 17.89 5.02
CA GLN A 176 0.30 17.99 5.90
C GLN A 176 0.94 19.38 5.86
N GLY A 177 0.98 20.03 4.69
CA GLY A 177 1.50 21.39 4.50
C GLY A 177 0.66 22.51 5.14
N GLY A 178 -0.41 22.17 5.88
CA GLY A 178 -1.20 23.09 6.70
C GLY A 178 -0.85 23.06 8.20
N LYS A 179 0.20 22.36 8.61
CA LYS A 179 0.74 22.47 9.97
C LYS A 179 1.66 23.70 10.04
N PRO A 180 1.34 24.73 10.87
CA PRO A 180 2.21 25.87 11.09
C PRO A 180 3.55 25.47 11.70
#